data_AF-A0AAU6NS77-F1
#
_entry.id   AF-A0AAU6NS77-F1
#
_cell.length_a   1.000
_cell.length_b   1.000
_cell.length_c   1.000
_cell.angle_alpha   90.00
_cell.angle_beta   90.00
_cell.angle_gamma   90.00
#
_symmetry.space_group_name_H-M   'P 1'
#
loop_
_entity.id
_entity.type
_entity.pdbx_description
1 polymer ?
#
loop_
_entity_poly.entity_id
_entity_poly.type
_entity_poly.pdbx_seq_one_letter_code
_entity_poly.pdbx_strand_id
1 'polypeptide(L)'
;MHLNLTESCAEAGIYATSEAEREYWLSREKSYLTAPVEIDVHAFHDALGLMYPMNWRSSQNGECETFMLAEMVCGNVTEIYARIGIRYYRIRDYSNLDHAEILARVKGEMQRQK
;
A
#
# COMPACT_ATOMS: atom_id res chain seq x y z
N MET A 1 -0.31 -17.01 -27.92
CA MET A 1 -1.41 -17.37 -27.00
C MET A 1 -2.72 -17.02 -27.68
N HIS A 2 -3.58 -18.00 -27.97
CA HIS A 2 -4.95 -17.74 -28.41
C HIS A 2 -5.81 -17.51 -27.16
N LEU A 3 -6.27 -16.28 -26.96
CA LEU A 3 -7.21 -15.94 -25.90
C LEU A 3 -8.62 -16.17 -26.44
N ASN A 4 -9.29 -17.20 -25.93
CA ASN A 4 -10.70 -17.47 -26.25
C ASN A 4 -11.58 -16.51 -25.45
N LEU A 5 -11.80 -15.31 -25.98
CA LEU A 5 -12.79 -14.37 -25.44
C LEU A 5 -14.16 -14.72 -26.02
N THR A 6 -15.14 -14.98 -25.17
CA THR A 6 -16.56 -14.98 -25.56
C THR A 6 -16.92 -13.61 -26.15
N GLU A 7 -17.73 -13.57 -27.21
CA GLU A 7 -17.98 -12.38 -28.05
C GLU A 7 -18.34 -11.10 -27.27
N SER A 8 -19.04 -11.22 -26.13
CA SER A 8 -19.37 -10.11 -25.22
C SER A 8 -18.14 -9.41 -24.59
N CYS A 9 -17.02 -10.12 -24.42
CA CYS A 9 -15.79 -9.59 -23.82
C CYS A 9 -14.83 -9.06 -24.89
N ALA A 10 -14.99 -9.49 -26.14
CA ALA A 10 -14.20 -9.03 -27.27
C ALA A 10 -14.54 -7.58 -27.66
N GLU A 11 -15.82 -7.17 -27.66
CA GLU A 11 -16.22 -5.79 -27.97
C GLU A 11 -15.67 -4.76 -26.97
N ALA A 12 -15.61 -5.11 -25.68
CA ALA A 12 -15.08 -4.20 -24.65
C ALA A 12 -13.57 -3.96 -24.78
N GLY A 13 -12.81 -4.94 -25.29
CA GLY A 13 -11.36 -4.84 -25.48
C GLY A 13 -10.94 -4.17 -26.79
N ILE A 14 -11.82 -4.09 -27.80
CA ILE A 14 -11.49 -3.55 -29.14
C ILE A 14 -11.63 -2.01 -29.19
N TYR A 15 -12.41 -1.40 -28.30
CA TYR A 15 -12.69 0.04 -28.29
C TYR A 15 -12.20 0.80 -27.04
N ALA A 16 -11.39 0.17 -26.18
CA ALA A 16 -10.82 0.87 -25.03
C ALA A 16 -9.78 1.88 -25.53
N THR A 17 -10.07 3.17 -25.35
CA THR A 17 -9.07 4.22 -25.59
C THR A 17 -7.95 4.10 -24.55
N SER A 18 -6.75 4.58 -24.87
CA SER A 18 -5.64 4.62 -23.89
C SER A 18 -6.01 5.40 -22.62
N GLU A 19 -6.93 6.37 -22.73
CA GLU A 19 -7.48 7.11 -21.59
C GLU A 19 -8.38 6.23 -20.72
N ALA A 20 -9.29 5.47 -21.32
CA ALA A 20 -10.17 4.55 -20.60
C ALA A 20 -9.37 3.44 -19.88
N GLU A 21 -8.32 2.91 -20.53
CA GLU A 21 -7.41 1.95 -19.89
C GLU A 21 -6.65 2.58 -18.72
N ARG A 22 -6.16 3.82 -18.88
CA ARG A 22 -5.47 4.55 -17.81
C ARG A 22 -6.41 4.77 -16.62
N GLU A 23 -7.64 5.22 -16.86
CA GLU A 23 -8.64 5.42 -15.81
C GLU A 23 -8.99 4.13 -15.08
N TYR A 24 -9.11 3.02 -15.82
CA TYR A 24 -9.31 1.70 -15.24
C TYR A 24 -8.17 1.34 -14.28
N TRP A 25 -6.91 1.46 -14.71
CA TRP A 25 -5.76 1.12 -13.85
C TRP A 25 -5.62 2.06 -12.65
N LEU A 26 -5.88 3.35 -12.79
CA LEU A 26 -5.91 4.29 -11.67
C LEU A 26 -7.02 3.96 -10.65
N SER A 27 -8.20 3.56 -11.14
CA SER A 27 -9.32 3.12 -10.29
C SER A 27 -8.98 1.83 -9.55
N ARG A 28 -8.34 0.87 -10.24
CA ARG A 28 -7.84 -0.36 -9.62
C ARG A 28 -6.82 -0.03 -8.54
N GLU A 29 -5.78 0.75 -8.84
CA GLU A 29 -4.76 1.17 -7.87
C GLU A 29 -5.40 1.78 -6.61
N LYS A 30 -6.32 2.73 -6.78
CA LYS A 30 -7.05 3.37 -5.67
C LYS A 30 -7.87 2.39 -4.84
N SER A 31 -8.43 1.33 -5.44
CA SER A 31 -9.24 0.33 -4.73
C SER A 31 -8.44 -0.55 -3.77
N TYR A 32 -7.11 -0.60 -3.88
CA TYR A 32 -6.24 -1.37 -2.99
C TYR A 32 -5.74 -0.57 -1.78
N LEU A 33 -6.03 0.73 -1.71
CA LEU A 33 -5.70 1.54 -0.55
C LEU A 33 -6.50 1.08 0.66
N THR A 34 -5.85 0.95 1.81
CA THR A 34 -6.51 0.60 3.06
C THR A 34 -6.22 1.65 4.12
N ALA A 35 -7.14 1.82 5.07
CA ALA A 35 -6.82 2.57 6.28
C ALA A 35 -5.72 1.82 7.09
N PRO A 36 -4.94 2.53 7.90
CA PRO A 36 -4.11 1.93 8.93
C PRO A 36 -4.90 0.97 9.81
N VAL A 37 -4.37 -0.25 9.97
CA VAL A 37 -4.89 -1.26 10.90
C VAL A 37 -3.79 -1.60 11.90
N GLU A 38 -4.14 -1.61 13.18
CA GLU A 38 -3.21 -2.01 14.23
C GLU A 38 -2.91 -3.52 14.11
N ILE A 39 -1.63 -3.87 14.25
CA ILE A 39 -1.12 -5.23 14.19
C ILE A 39 -0.26 -5.50 15.43
N ASP A 40 0.04 -6.76 15.70
CA ASP A 40 1.00 -7.12 16.74
C ASP A 40 2.46 -6.95 16.29
N VAL A 41 3.36 -7.05 17.27
CA VAL A 41 4.80 -6.91 17.09
C VAL A 41 5.42 -8.03 16.24
N HIS A 42 4.85 -9.24 16.25
CA HIS A 42 5.36 -10.36 15.45
C HIS A 42 5.05 -10.13 13.98
N ALA A 43 3.83 -9.75 13.63
CA ALA A 43 3.45 -9.43 12.26
C ALA A 43 4.35 -8.34 11.63
N PHE A 44 4.77 -7.34 12.43
CA PHE A 44 5.70 -6.30 11.98
C PHE A 44 7.11 -6.85 11.70
N HIS A 45 7.66 -7.64 12.62
CA HIS A 45 9.01 -8.20 12.46
C HIS A 45 9.08 -9.32 11.42
N ASP A 46 8.02 -10.11 11.28
CA ASP A 46 7.90 -11.14 10.24
C ASP A 46 7.92 -10.48 8.85
N ALA A 47 7.19 -9.37 8.67
CA ALA A 47 7.23 -8.59 7.43
C ALA A 47 8.61 -7.97 7.18
N LEU A 48 9.26 -7.45 8.21
CA LEU A 48 10.62 -6.89 8.12
C LEU A 48 11.67 -7.96 7.77
N GLY A 49 11.46 -9.20 8.22
CA GLY A 49 12.33 -10.34 7.93
C GLY A 49 12.07 -11.02 6.58
N LEU A 50 10.95 -10.72 5.91
CA LEU A 50 10.55 -11.34 4.65
C LEU A 50 11.47 -10.95 3.48
N MET A 51 11.84 -9.67 3.38
CA MET A 51 12.70 -9.14 2.33
C MET A 51 13.33 -7.81 2.72
N TYR A 52 14.28 -7.31 1.93
CA TYR A 52 14.91 -6.01 2.18
C TYR A 52 13.86 -4.88 2.17
N PRO A 53 13.72 -4.10 3.25
CA PRO A 53 12.71 -3.06 3.34
C PRO A 53 13.07 -1.84 2.48
N MET A 54 12.08 -1.32 1.75
CA MET A 54 12.20 -0.06 1.03
C MET A 54 11.87 1.12 1.93
N ASN A 55 12.55 2.25 1.67
CA ASN A 55 12.36 3.52 2.36
C ASN A 55 12.27 3.38 3.90
N TRP A 56 13.13 2.53 4.47
CA TRP A 56 13.16 2.33 5.91
C TRP A 56 13.71 3.57 6.61
N ARG A 57 12.91 4.14 7.50
CA ARG A 57 13.22 5.38 8.22
C ARG A 57 12.83 5.26 9.69
N SER A 58 13.55 5.96 10.55
CA SER A 58 13.19 6.19 11.94
C SER A 58 13.24 7.67 12.29
N SER A 59 12.48 8.06 13.31
CA SER A 59 12.57 9.40 13.90
C SER A 59 13.88 9.55 14.67
N GLN A 60 14.36 10.80 14.84
CA GLN A 60 15.63 11.08 15.54
C GLN A 60 15.71 10.50 16.96
N ASN A 61 14.57 10.41 17.65
CA ASN A 61 14.47 9.84 18.99
C ASN A 61 14.18 8.32 19.00
N GLY A 62 14.05 7.68 17.84
CA GLY A 62 13.74 6.25 17.73
C GLY A 62 12.30 5.87 18.10
N GLU A 63 11.44 6.83 18.40
CA GLU A 63 10.04 6.59 18.80
C GLU A 63 9.16 6.11 17.66
N CYS A 64 9.49 6.48 16.42
CA CYS A 64 8.72 6.13 15.24
C CYS A 64 9.62 5.47 14.19
N GLU A 65 9.05 4.53 13.47
CA GLU A 65 9.73 3.77 12.44
C GLU A 65 8.75 3.39 11.34
N THR A 66 9.17 3.48 10.09
CA THR A 66 8.36 3.06 8.95
C THR A 66 9.21 2.35 7.93
N PHE A 67 8.64 1.36 7.26
CA PHE A 67 9.21 0.77 6.06
C PHE A 67 8.12 0.32 5.10
N MET A 68 8.50 0.01 3.87
CA MET A 68 7.61 -0.53 2.84
C MET A 68 8.17 -1.85 2.33
N LEU A 69 7.29 -2.74 1.90
CA LEU A 69 7.71 -3.92 1.14
C LEU A 69 8.13 -3.51 -0.28
N ALA A 70 9.01 -4.31 -0.89
CA ALA A 70 9.42 -4.09 -2.27
C ALA A 70 8.35 -4.53 -3.29
N GLU A 71 7.43 -5.41 -2.87
CA GLU A 71 6.34 -5.91 -3.71
C GLU A 71 5.23 -4.87 -3.86
N MET A 72 4.83 -4.61 -5.11
CA MET A 72 3.67 -3.78 -5.41
C MET A 72 2.41 -4.66 -5.49
N VAL A 73 1.40 -4.31 -4.70
CA VAL A 73 0.11 -5.02 -4.65
C VAL A 73 -0.74 -4.69 -5.89
N CYS A 74 -0.77 -3.42 -6.30
CA CYS A 74 -1.45 -2.96 -7.51
C CYS A 74 -0.90 -1.60 -7.93
N GLY A 75 -0.38 -1.47 -9.15
CA GLY A 75 0.24 -0.22 -9.61
C GLY A 75 1.38 0.18 -8.67
N ASN A 76 1.29 1.39 -8.10
CA ASN A 76 2.25 1.94 -7.13
C ASN A 76 1.85 1.70 -5.67
N VAL A 77 0.82 0.90 -5.40
CA VAL A 77 0.40 0.58 -4.03
C VAL A 77 1.24 -0.57 -3.49
N THR A 78 1.76 -0.40 -2.27
CA THR A 78 2.53 -1.42 -1.54
C THR A 78 2.03 -1.55 -0.11
N GLU A 79 2.44 -2.62 0.58
CA GLU A 79 2.26 -2.72 2.02
C GLU A 79 3.33 -1.92 2.75
N ILE A 80 2.87 -1.06 3.65
CA ILE A 80 3.66 -0.17 4.46
C ILE A 80 3.41 -0.53 5.92
N TYR A 81 4.47 -0.54 6.70
CA TYR A 81 4.47 -0.86 8.11
C TYR A 81 4.98 0.34 8.90
N ALA A 82 4.33 0.63 10.02
CA ALA A 82 4.68 1.74 10.90
C ALA A 82 4.65 1.32 12.36
N ARG A 83 5.65 1.76 13.13
CA ARG A 83 5.69 1.65 14.59
C ARG A 83 5.65 3.05 15.18
N ILE A 84 4.81 3.25 16.19
CA ILE A 84 4.72 4.48 16.98
C ILE A 84 4.74 4.09 18.45
N GLY A 85 5.87 4.31 19.11
CA GLY A 85 6.15 3.79 20.46
C GLY A 85 6.08 2.26 20.47
N ILE A 86 5.10 1.72 21.18
CA ILE A 86 4.83 0.28 21.33
C ILE A 86 3.70 -0.26 20.44
N ARG A 87 3.10 0.59 19.59
CA ARG A 87 1.98 0.20 18.72
C ARG A 87 2.46 0.06 17.29
N TYR A 88 1.96 -0.95 16.59
CA TYR A 88 2.38 -1.33 15.26
C TYR A 88 1.18 -1.28 14.31
N TYR A 89 1.42 -0.87 13.07
CA TYR A 89 0.37 -0.67 12.08
C TYR A 89 0.80 -1.20 10.73
N ARG A 90 -0.18 -1.69 9.98
CA ARG A 90 -0.09 -1.98 8.55
C ARG A 90 -1.05 -1.08 7.79
N ILE A 91 -0.59 -0.55 6.67
CA ILE A 91 -1.38 0.25 5.72
C ILE A 91 -1.00 -0.14 4.29
N ARG A 92 -1.97 -0.17 3.36
CA ARG A 92 -1.68 -0.22 1.92
C ARG A 92 -1.81 1.17 1.34
N ASP A 93 -0.71 1.64 0.79
CA ASP A 93 -0.63 2.99 0.27
C ASP A 93 0.42 3.12 -0.83
N TYR A 94 0.53 4.32 -1.40
CA TYR A 94 1.47 4.60 -2.46
C TYR A 94 2.92 4.48 -2.00
N SER A 95 3.74 3.84 -2.82
CA SER A 95 5.17 3.61 -2.57
C SER A 95 6.04 4.87 -2.62
N ASN A 96 5.47 6.00 -3.06
CA ASN A 96 6.13 7.30 -3.11
C ASN A 96 5.98 8.13 -1.83
N LEU A 97 5.25 7.64 -0.81
CA LEU A 97 5.09 8.35 0.45
C LEU A 97 6.39 8.43 1.25
N ASP A 98 6.57 9.56 1.92
CA ASP A 98 7.66 9.72 2.87
C ASP A 98 7.28 9.29 4.29
N HIS A 99 8.28 9.25 5.17
CA HIS A 99 8.11 8.89 6.58
C HIS A 99 7.08 9.77 7.31
N ALA A 100 7.07 11.08 7.05
CA ALA A 100 6.19 12.01 7.73
C ALA A 100 4.72 11.85 7.28
N GLU A 101 4.50 11.63 5.99
CA GLU A 101 3.18 11.37 5.41
C GLU A 101 2.57 10.06 5.93
N ILE A 102 3.36 8.99 6.01
CA ILE A 102 2.92 7.70 6.57
C ILE A 102 2.49 7.89 8.03
N LEU A 103 3.33 8.55 8.84
CA LEU A 103 3.02 8.80 10.24
C LEU A 103 1.77 9.67 10.42
N ALA A 104 1.54 10.65 9.54
CA ALA A 104 0.34 11.48 9.58
C ALA A 104 -0.93 10.64 9.35
N ARG A 105 -0.93 9.72 8.37
CA ARG A 105 -2.05 8.82 8.10
C ARG A 105 -2.34 7.90 9.28
N VAL A 106 -1.30 7.28 9.86
CA VAL A 106 -1.43 6.39 11.01
C VAL A 106 -1.95 7.14 12.24
N LYS A 107 -1.38 8.31 12.56
CA LYS A 107 -1.83 9.14 13.69
C LYS A 107 -3.28 9.61 13.51
N GLY A 108 -3.70 9.90 12.29
CA GLY A 108 -5.09 10.24 11.98
C GLY A 108 -6.05 9.12 12.36
N GLU A 109 -5.73 7.86 12.04
CA GLU A 109 -6.56 6.72 12.46
C GLU A 109 -6.48 6.42 13.96
N MET A 110 -5.30 6.55 14.56
CA MET A 110 -5.15 6.41 16.02
C MET A 110 -6.06 7.35 16.81
N GLN A 111 -6.35 8.55 16.27
CA GLN A 111 -7.23 9.52 16.89
C GLN A 111 -8.72 9.19 16.68
N ARG A 112 -9.08 8.56 15.56
CA ARG A 112 -10.47 8.14 15.26
C ARG A 112 -10.92 6.95 16.10
N GLN A 113 -9.99 6.13 16.57
CA GLN A 113 -10.26 4.93 17.36
C GLN A 113 -10.23 5.18 18.89
N LYS A 114 -9.99 6.43 19.33
CA LYS A 114 -10.08 6.84 20.74
C LYS A 114 -11.47 7.37 21.07
#